data_AF-A0A9D9LYL9-F1
#
_entry.id   AF-A0A9D9LYL9-F1
#
_cell.length_a   1.000
_cell.length_b   1.000
_cell.length_c   1.000
_cell.angle_alpha   90.00
_cell.angle_beta   90.00
_cell.angle_gamma   90.00
#
_symmetry.space_group_name_H-M   'P 1'
#
loop_
_entity.id
_entity.type
_entity.pdbx_description
1 polymer ?
#
loop_
_entity_poly.entity_id
_entity_poly.type
_entity_poly.pdbx_seq_one_letter_code
_entity_poly.pdbx_strand_id
1 'polypeptide(L)'
;MSDEFDNTQDNIENPVQQNEITDANKETESVVEEFSVQEPVIAVAQDDKTNDFSASRKTKKFAGTSWFKKNSGLCVFIVILLIALSCGIYSVANGKKSYDSKILKESSNIVKIFNKNEDITEIGTFKKEYIAVLKIEGTIEKMNQTYDQDWLLSSITDLQDDNLNKGLMLFINSPGGTVYEADEMYLALLDYKKNTGRPVWAYFGSMAASGGYYIGCAADHISANRNTLTGSIGVLYGPAVDLTELFDKHGIKMTTFKAGKNKNMLNYNSPVTE
;
A
#
# COMPACT_ATOMS: atom_id res chain seq x y z
N MET A 1 -48.73 -44.76 17.38
CA MET A 1 -47.35 -45.22 17.30
C MET A 1 -46.51 -43.95 17.35
N SER A 2 -46.35 -43.33 18.52
CA SER A 2 -45.41 -43.71 19.60
C SER A 2 -44.01 -43.84 19.01
N ASP A 3 -43.04 -43.01 19.37
CA ASP A 3 -42.51 -42.94 20.74
C ASP A 3 -41.95 -41.55 21.12
N GLU A 4 -42.12 -41.23 22.40
CA GLU A 4 -41.41 -40.21 23.16
C GLU A 4 -39.91 -40.54 23.18
N PHE A 5 -39.05 -39.53 23.02
CA PHE A 5 -37.66 -39.61 23.48
C PHE A 5 -37.35 -38.48 24.45
N ASP A 6 -37.10 -38.98 25.65
CA ASP A 6 -36.68 -38.43 26.93
C ASP A 6 -35.52 -37.41 26.85
N ASN A 7 -35.61 -36.41 27.72
CA ASN A 7 -34.68 -35.32 27.89
C ASN A 7 -33.94 -35.53 29.22
N THR A 8 -32.78 -36.19 29.16
CA THR A 8 -31.87 -36.36 30.30
C THR A 8 -30.57 -35.61 30.03
N GLN A 9 -30.40 -34.50 30.77
CA GLN A 9 -29.11 -33.86 30.96
C GLN A 9 -28.29 -34.68 31.94
N ASP A 10 -27.19 -35.27 31.47
CA ASP A 10 -26.12 -35.77 32.33
C ASP A 10 -24.92 -34.81 32.28
N ASN A 11 -24.71 -34.15 33.41
CA ASN A 11 -23.48 -33.45 33.77
C ASN A 11 -22.36 -34.47 34.01
N ILE A 12 -21.29 -34.42 33.20
CA ILE A 12 -20.00 -35.04 33.53
C ILE A 12 -18.95 -33.94 33.45
N GLU A 13 -18.70 -33.29 34.59
CA GLU A 13 -17.51 -32.45 34.79
C GLU A 13 -16.28 -33.34 34.94
N ASN A 14 -15.24 -33.06 34.15
CA ASN A 14 -13.96 -33.76 34.17
C ASN A 14 -12.92 -32.89 34.90
N PRO A 15 -12.51 -33.18 36.16
CA PRO A 15 -11.76 -32.24 36.98
C PRO A 15 -10.23 -32.31 36.79
N VAL A 16 -9.71 -32.87 35.70
CA VAL A 16 -8.28 -33.20 35.57
C VAL A 16 -7.46 -32.22 34.71
N GLN A 17 -8.05 -31.22 34.04
CA GLN A 17 -7.30 -30.31 33.15
C GLN A 17 -7.03 -28.88 33.66
N GLN A 18 -7.50 -28.50 34.85
CA GLN A 18 -7.29 -27.12 35.36
C GLN A 18 -6.00 -26.91 36.19
N ASN A 19 -5.32 -27.98 36.60
CA ASN A 19 -4.13 -27.86 37.46
C ASN A 19 -2.79 -27.90 36.69
N GLU A 20 -2.76 -28.20 35.39
CA GLU A 20 -1.51 -28.14 34.60
C GLU A 20 -1.26 -26.78 33.93
N ILE A 21 -2.27 -25.91 33.85
CA ILE A 21 -2.16 -24.57 33.23
C ILE A 21 -1.69 -23.52 34.25
N THR A 22 -1.80 -23.80 35.55
CA THR A 22 -1.41 -22.87 36.62
C THR A 22 0.07 -22.92 36.99
N ASP A 23 0.77 -24.03 36.70
CA ASP A 23 2.22 -24.17 36.98
C ASP A 23 3.11 -23.67 35.83
N ALA A 24 2.63 -23.67 34.58
CA ALA A 24 3.35 -23.12 33.43
C ALA A 24 3.42 -21.57 33.42
N ASN A 25 2.53 -20.90 34.17
CA ASN A 25 2.54 -19.44 34.32
C ASN A 25 3.41 -18.93 35.48
N LYS A 26 3.96 -19.83 36.32
CA LYS A 26 4.92 -19.45 37.38
C LYS A 26 6.38 -19.48 36.94
N GLU A 27 6.71 -20.25 35.90
CA GLU A 27 8.06 -20.31 35.34
C GLU A 27 8.33 -19.22 34.29
N THR A 28 7.31 -18.49 33.83
CA THR A 28 7.46 -17.35 32.93
C THR A 28 7.62 -16.00 33.66
N GLU A 29 7.40 -15.95 34.97
CA GLU A 29 7.53 -14.73 35.79
C GLU A 29 8.92 -14.54 36.42
N SER A 30 9.86 -15.49 36.27
CA SER A 30 11.20 -15.40 36.89
C SER A 30 12.36 -15.13 35.91
N VAL A 31 12.08 -14.70 34.68
CA VAL A 31 13.11 -14.25 33.70
C VAL A 31 12.71 -12.88 33.13
N VAL A 32 12.53 -11.91 34.02
CA VAL A 32 12.44 -10.49 33.66
C VAL A 32 13.27 -9.70 34.67
N GLU A 33 14.59 -9.86 34.63
CA GLU A 33 15.53 -8.93 35.27
C GLU A 33 16.42 -8.26 34.21
N GLU A 34 16.41 -6.93 34.29
CA GLU A 34 17.40 -5.95 33.82
C GLU A 34 17.71 -5.85 32.33
N PHE A 35 16.91 -5.04 31.63
CA PHE A 35 17.46 -4.07 30.68
C PHE A 35 16.86 -2.68 30.99
N SER A 36 17.67 -1.85 31.64
CA SER A 36 17.38 -0.44 31.93
C SER A 36 17.17 0.33 30.62
N VAL A 37 15.92 0.60 30.26
CA VAL A 37 15.56 1.55 29.21
C VAL A 37 15.65 2.95 29.81
N GLN A 38 16.71 3.69 29.50
CA GLN A 38 16.77 5.13 29.74
C GLN A 38 15.61 5.79 29.01
N GLU A 39 14.76 6.53 29.74
CA GLU A 39 13.76 7.40 29.15
C GLU A 39 14.45 8.41 28.21
N PRO A 40 14.01 8.56 26.95
CA PRO A 40 14.52 9.61 26.09
C PRO A 40 14.01 10.97 26.60
N VAL A 41 14.91 11.73 27.22
CA VAL A 41 14.70 13.16 27.50
C VAL A 41 14.52 13.88 26.15
N ILE A 42 13.29 14.29 25.86
CA ILE A 42 12.98 15.19 24.76
C ILE A 42 13.52 16.58 25.14
N ALA A 43 14.76 16.87 24.72
CA ALA A 43 15.30 18.22 24.78
C ALA A 43 14.68 19.05 23.66
N VAL A 44 13.69 19.87 24.01
CA VAL A 44 13.21 20.96 23.15
C VAL A 44 14.27 22.06 23.22
N ALA A 45 14.99 22.30 22.11
CA ALA A 45 15.86 23.45 22.00
C ALA A 45 15.01 24.72 21.89
N GLN A 46 14.96 25.48 22.98
CA GLN A 46 14.34 26.80 23.06
C GLN A 46 15.42 27.84 22.73
N ASP A 47 15.30 28.51 21.57
CA ASP A 47 16.19 29.63 21.20
C ASP A 47 15.68 30.90 21.90
N ASP A 48 16.24 31.17 23.08
CA ASP A 48 16.09 32.43 23.80
C ASP A 48 16.96 33.50 23.14
N LYS A 49 16.36 34.31 22.26
CA LYS A 49 16.85 35.65 21.95
C LYS A 49 15.77 36.68 22.24
N THR A 50 15.76 37.12 23.49
CA THR A 50 15.20 38.40 23.91
C THR A 50 15.98 39.54 23.26
N ASN A 51 15.32 40.34 22.43
CA ASN A 51 15.69 41.74 22.24
C ASN A 51 14.45 42.58 22.50
N ASP A 52 14.48 43.22 23.66
CA ASP A 52 13.61 44.31 24.07
C ASP A 52 13.76 45.50 23.10
N PHE A 53 12.64 46.03 22.62
CA PHE A 53 12.57 47.45 22.28
C PHE A 53 11.12 47.96 22.30
N SER A 54 10.76 48.62 23.40
CA SER A 54 9.60 49.50 23.49
C SER A 54 9.67 50.61 22.43
N ALA A 55 8.63 50.78 21.61
CA ALA A 55 8.38 52.03 20.88
C ALA A 55 6.91 52.22 20.46
N SER A 56 6.21 53.08 21.20
CA SER A 56 5.23 54.07 20.74
C SER A 56 4.46 53.81 19.42
N ARG A 57 3.17 53.45 19.54
CA ARG A 57 2.18 53.59 18.46
C ARG A 57 2.03 55.06 18.05
N LYS A 58 2.45 55.40 16.83
CA LYS A 58 1.95 56.57 16.08
C LYS A 58 1.35 56.11 14.75
N THR A 59 0.03 56.16 14.65
CA THR A 59 -0.71 55.93 13.40
C THR A 59 -0.52 57.12 12.46
N LYS A 60 0.17 56.93 11.33
CA LYS A 60 0.07 57.84 10.19
C LYS A 60 -1.12 57.42 9.34
N LYS A 61 -2.14 58.26 9.25
CA LYS A 61 -3.22 58.16 8.25
C LYS A 61 -2.60 58.32 6.86
N PHE A 62 -2.61 57.28 6.05
CA PHE A 62 -2.38 57.40 4.61
C PHE A 62 -3.73 57.63 3.93
N ALA A 63 -3.92 58.85 3.44
CA ALA A 63 -5.08 59.24 2.64
C ALA A 63 -4.85 58.77 1.20
N GLY A 64 -5.71 57.88 0.71
CA GLY A 64 -5.63 57.38 -0.66
C GLY A 64 -6.48 56.16 -0.98
N THR A 65 -7.66 55.99 -0.38
CA THR A 65 -8.52 54.81 -0.62
C THR A 65 -9.92 55.20 -1.07
N SER A 66 -10.02 56.07 -2.08
CA SER A 66 -11.32 56.46 -2.67
C SER A 66 -11.64 55.71 -3.97
N TRP A 67 -10.69 55.03 -4.61
CA TRP A 67 -10.92 54.31 -5.87
C TRP A 67 -11.15 52.79 -5.66
N PHE A 68 -10.53 52.19 -4.64
CA PHE A 68 -10.53 50.74 -4.40
C PHE A 68 -11.83 50.16 -3.79
N LYS A 69 -12.78 50.99 -3.36
CA LYS A 69 -14.02 50.50 -2.71
C LYS A 69 -15.14 50.12 -3.68
N LYS A 70 -15.03 50.43 -4.97
CA LYS A 70 -16.13 50.20 -5.94
C LYS A 70 -15.94 48.97 -6.85
N ASN A 71 -14.70 48.48 -7.02
CA ASN A 71 -14.37 47.37 -7.93
C ASN A 71 -13.61 46.20 -7.24
N SER A 72 -13.74 46.05 -5.91
CA SER A 72 -12.95 45.07 -5.13
C SER A 72 -13.09 43.62 -5.62
N GLY A 73 -14.28 43.23 -6.12
CA GLY A 73 -14.49 41.88 -6.67
C GLY A 73 -13.72 41.62 -7.98
N LEU A 74 -13.64 42.62 -8.86
CA LEU A 74 -12.96 42.48 -10.15
C LEU A 74 -11.43 42.38 -9.98
N CYS A 75 -10.87 43.17 -9.05
CA CYS A 75 -9.44 43.11 -8.75
C CYS A 75 -9.04 41.76 -8.12
N VAL A 76 -9.86 41.21 -7.22
CA VAL A 76 -9.60 39.90 -6.61
C VAL A 76 -9.68 38.79 -7.67
N PHE A 77 -10.66 38.86 -8.58
CA PHE A 77 -10.79 37.89 -9.66
C PHE A 77 -9.60 37.90 -10.63
N ILE A 78 -9.12 39.09 -11.01
CA ILE A 78 -7.93 39.25 -11.88
C ILE A 78 -6.68 38.71 -11.20
N VAL A 79 -6.50 38.94 -9.90
CA VAL A 79 -5.34 38.42 -9.15
C VAL A 79 -5.39 36.88 -9.08
N ILE A 80 -6.55 36.28 -8.85
CA ILE A 80 -6.72 34.82 -8.86
C ILE A 80 -6.41 34.23 -10.26
N LEU A 81 -6.86 34.90 -11.33
CA LEU A 81 -6.59 34.49 -12.71
C LEU A 81 -5.10 34.55 -13.04
N LEU A 82 -4.40 35.58 -12.59
CA LEU A 82 -2.96 35.73 -12.77
C LEU A 82 -2.16 34.69 -11.97
N ILE A 83 -2.60 34.36 -10.75
CA ILE A 83 -1.99 33.28 -9.95
C ILE A 83 -2.20 31.93 -10.65
N ALA A 84 -3.41 31.63 -11.13
CA ALA A 84 -3.70 30.39 -11.84
C ALA A 84 -2.91 30.25 -13.15
N LEU A 85 -2.75 31.33 -13.91
CA LEU A 85 -1.90 31.38 -15.11
C LEU A 85 -0.42 31.20 -14.76
N SER A 86 0.05 31.82 -13.68
CA SER A 86 1.44 31.66 -13.23
C SER A 86 1.74 30.22 -12.76
N CYS A 87 0.80 29.57 -12.05
CA CYS A 87 0.90 28.16 -11.66
C CYS A 87 0.87 27.23 -12.89
N GLY A 88 -0.03 27.49 -13.85
CA GLY A 88 -0.11 26.72 -15.09
C GLY A 88 1.19 26.79 -15.91
N ILE A 89 1.80 27.97 -16.01
CA ILE A 89 3.09 28.16 -16.69
C ILE A 89 4.23 27.52 -15.88
N TYR A 90 4.19 27.57 -14.55
CA TYR A 90 5.21 26.96 -13.69
C TYR A 90 5.20 25.42 -13.77
N SER A 91 4.01 24.80 -13.90
CA SER A 91 3.89 23.36 -14.15
C SER A 91 4.38 22.95 -15.55
N VAL A 92 4.20 23.80 -16.56
CA VAL A 92 4.69 23.54 -17.93
C VAL A 92 6.19 23.80 -18.08
N ALA A 93 6.76 24.76 -17.35
CA ALA A 93 8.18 25.11 -17.42
C ALA A 93 9.11 24.16 -16.63
N ASN A 94 8.58 23.43 -15.64
CA ASN A 94 9.36 22.45 -14.84
C ASN A 94 9.09 20.98 -15.22
N GLY A 95 8.28 20.72 -16.24
CA GLY A 95 8.12 19.39 -16.81
C GLY A 95 9.25 19.05 -17.79
N LYS A 96 10.17 18.17 -17.36
CA LYS A 96 11.35 17.60 -18.06
C LYS A 96 12.70 18.17 -17.62
N LYS A 97 13.11 17.84 -16.39
CA LYS A 97 14.55 17.65 -16.12
C LYS A 97 14.88 16.18 -16.37
N SER A 98 15.45 15.93 -17.55
CA SER A 98 16.18 14.71 -17.86
C SER A 98 17.32 14.57 -16.85
N TYR A 99 17.26 13.57 -15.97
CA TYR A 99 18.36 13.26 -15.07
C TYR A 99 19.50 12.65 -15.91
N ASP A 100 20.56 13.43 -16.10
CA ASP A 100 21.77 13.03 -16.80
C ASP A 100 22.41 11.82 -16.09
N SER A 101 22.35 10.66 -16.73
CA SER A 101 22.84 9.35 -16.25
C SER A 101 24.36 9.21 -16.30
N LYS A 102 25.08 10.29 -15.96
CA LYS A 102 26.56 10.34 -15.96
C LYS A 102 27.23 9.93 -14.65
N ILE A 103 26.48 9.47 -13.66
CA ILE A 103 27.04 8.88 -12.42
C ILE A 103 26.67 7.40 -12.33
N LEU A 104 27.16 6.58 -13.27
CA LEU A 104 27.23 5.11 -13.13
C LEU A 104 28.43 4.56 -13.92
N LYS A 105 29.57 5.26 -13.86
CA LYS A 105 30.85 4.62 -14.14
C LYS A 105 31.53 4.38 -12.81
N GLU A 106 31.88 3.12 -12.59
CA GLU A 106 32.78 2.63 -11.55
C GLU A 106 32.10 2.20 -10.25
N SER A 107 31.32 1.11 -10.31
CA SER A 107 31.21 0.10 -9.25
C SER A 107 30.58 -1.19 -9.79
N SER A 108 31.19 -2.31 -9.44
CA SER A 108 31.09 -3.62 -10.07
C SER A 108 29.92 -4.48 -9.56
N ASN A 109 28.68 -4.14 -9.91
CA ASN A 109 27.52 -5.04 -10.00
C ASN A 109 26.43 -4.32 -10.81
N ILE A 110 26.03 -4.84 -11.98
CA ILE A 110 25.01 -4.19 -12.81
C ILE A 110 23.64 -4.52 -12.21
N VAL A 111 22.96 -3.51 -11.66
CA VAL A 111 21.56 -3.58 -11.24
C VAL A 111 20.71 -3.12 -12.41
N LYS A 112 19.83 -3.97 -12.94
CA LYS A 112 18.95 -3.61 -14.07
C LYS A 112 17.58 -3.21 -13.56
N ILE A 113 17.15 -2.00 -13.92
CA ILE A 113 15.82 -1.50 -13.61
C ILE A 113 14.96 -1.68 -14.86
N PHE A 114 13.93 -2.51 -14.76
CA PHE A 114 12.97 -2.67 -15.83
C PHE A 114 11.79 -1.71 -15.62
N ASN A 115 11.47 -0.91 -16.64
CA ASN A 115 10.38 0.08 -16.57
C ASN A 115 9.71 0.22 -17.95
N LYS A 116 8.37 0.24 -18.01
CA LYS A 116 7.58 0.14 -19.25
C LYS A 116 7.65 1.38 -20.17
N ASN A 117 8.05 2.54 -19.64
CA ASN A 117 7.90 3.84 -20.33
C ASN A 117 9.20 4.61 -20.63
N GLU A 118 10.36 3.96 -20.55
CA GLU A 118 11.57 4.47 -21.17
C GLU A 118 12.13 3.36 -22.05
N ASP A 119 12.56 3.74 -23.26
CA ASP A 119 13.13 2.85 -24.27
C ASP A 119 13.88 1.72 -23.59
N ILE A 120 13.36 0.50 -23.75
CA ILE A 120 14.10 -0.72 -23.43
C ILE A 120 15.39 -0.56 -24.21
N THR A 121 16.45 -0.13 -23.52
CA THR A 121 17.75 0.13 -24.14
C THR A 121 18.36 -1.24 -24.26
N GLU A 122 17.83 -1.96 -25.25
CA GLU A 122 18.14 -3.30 -25.66
C GLU A 122 17.96 -4.33 -24.52
N ILE A 123 17.17 -5.38 -24.79
CA ILE A 123 17.51 -6.71 -24.27
C ILE A 123 18.82 -7.10 -24.97
N GLY A 124 19.89 -6.37 -24.67
CA GLY A 124 21.21 -6.62 -25.21
C GLY A 124 21.66 -7.95 -24.64
N THR A 125 22.40 -8.73 -25.41
CA THR A 125 23.12 -9.88 -24.87
C THR A 125 24.11 -9.37 -23.83
N PHE A 126 23.70 -9.34 -22.57
CA PHE A 126 24.54 -8.93 -21.47
C PHE A 126 25.67 -9.96 -21.37
N LYS A 127 26.91 -9.50 -21.24
CA LYS A 127 28.09 -10.39 -21.16
C LYS A 127 28.56 -10.61 -19.72
N LYS A 128 27.80 -10.13 -18.73
CA LYS A 128 28.18 -10.13 -17.31
C LYS A 128 27.00 -10.48 -16.41
N GLU A 129 27.33 -11.02 -15.26
CA GLU A 129 26.37 -11.37 -14.21
C GLU A 129 25.68 -10.12 -13.64
N TYR A 130 24.41 -10.24 -13.26
CA TYR A 130 23.58 -9.11 -12.83
C TYR A 130 22.46 -9.51 -11.87
N ILE A 131 21.91 -8.53 -11.14
CA ILE A 131 20.67 -8.65 -10.36
C ILE A 131 19.57 -7.87 -11.07
N ALA A 132 18.41 -8.50 -11.24
CA ALA A 132 17.26 -7.86 -11.88
C ALA A 132 16.37 -7.17 -10.83
N VAL A 133 15.91 -5.97 -11.14
CA VAL A 133 14.95 -5.23 -10.29
C VAL A 133 13.58 -5.25 -10.95
N LEU A 134 12.61 -5.89 -10.28
CA LEU A 134 11.22 -5.89 -10.70
C LEU A 134 10.43 -4.89 -9.86
N LYS A 135 9.74 -3.97 -10.53
CA LYS A 135 8.92 -2.95 -9.89
C LYS A 135 7.45 -3.39 -9.85
N ILE A 136 6.90 -3.47 -8.65
CA ILE A 136 5.49 -3.77 -8.38
C ILE A 136 4.88 -2.48 -7.84
N GLU A 137 4.34 -1.64 -8.73
CA GLU A 137 3.86 -0.30 -8.40
C GLU A 137 2.36 -0.16 -8.70
N GLY A 138 1.64 0.48 -7.78
CA GLY A 138 0.20 0.71 -7.91
C GLY A 138 -0.67 -0.49 -7.51
N THR A 139 -1.95 -0.43 -7.87
CA THR A 139 -2.92 -1.47 -7.53
C THR A 139 -2.64 -2.75 -8.31
N ILE A 140 -2.57 -3.88 -7.61
CA ILE A 140 -2.39 -5.20 -8.20
C ILE A 140 -3.73 -5.65 -8.80
N GLU A 141 -3.84 -5.64 -10.12
CA GLU A 141 -5.02 -6.08 -10.86
C GLU A 141 -4.62 -6.28 -12.33
N LYS A 142 -5.33 -7.13 -13.07
CA LYS A 142 -4.98 -7.43 -14.47
C LYS A 142 -4.88 -6.22 -15.40
N MET A 143 -5.70 -5.18 -15.19
CA MET A 143 -5.73 -3.99 -16.04
C MET A 143 -5.44 -2.74 -15.22
N ASN A 144 -4.17 -2.39 -15.10
CA ASN A 144 -3.74 -1.18 -14.40
C ASN A 144 -2.72 -0.41 -15.25
N GLN A 145 -2.63 0.91 -15.07
CA GLN A 145 -1.67 1.74 -15.81
C GLN A 145 -0.25 1.64 -15.23
N THR A 146 -0.14 1.44 -13.92
CA THR A 146 1.12 1.37 -13.17
C THR A 146 1.58 -0.05 -12.89
N TYR A 147 0.66 -1.02 -12.93
CA TYR A 147 0.93 -2.44 -12.72
C TYR A 147 0.62 -3.26 -13.99
N ASP A 148 1.50 -4.19 -14.34
CA ASP A 148 1.36 -5.05 -15.53
C ASP A 148 1.66 -6.51 -15.16
N GLN A 149 0.59 -7.29 -14.97
CA GLN A 149 0.67 -8.70 -14.56
C GLN A 149 1.44 -9.55 -15.57
N ASP A 150 1.04 -9.50 -16.84
CA ASP A 150 1.57 -10.37 -17.89
C ASP A 150 3.05 -10.07 -18.13
N TRP A 151 3.44 -8.79 -18.09
CA TRP A 151 4.83 -8.39 -18.21
C TRP A 151 5.69 -8.86 -17.01
N LEU A 152 5.17 -8.76 -15.79
CA LEU A 152 5.90 -9.23 -14.60
C LEU A 152 6.13 -10.75 -14.62
N LEU A 153 5.09 -11.52 -14.94
CA LEU A 153 5.16 -12.99 -15.00
C LEU A 153 6.10 -13.47 -16.13
N SER A 154 6.00 -12.85 -17.31
CA SER A 154 6.92 -13.17 -18.42
C SER A 154 8.36 -12.79 -18.09
N SER A 155 8.58 -11.64 -17.44
CA SER A 155 9.92 -11.23 -16.98
C SER A 155 10.52 -12.21 -15.97
N ILE A 156 9.73 -12.72 -15.01
CA ILE A 156 10.20 -13.73 -14.05
C ILE A 156 10.61 -15.02 -14.79
N THR A 157 9.82 -15.42 -15.79
CA THR A 157 10.10 -16.60 -16.62
C THR A 157 11.41 -16.42 -17.40
N ASP A 158 11.59 -15.30 -18.09
CA ASP A 158 12.81 -15.01 -18.84
C ASP A 158 14.05 -14.95 -17.93
N LEU A 159 13.90 -14.40 -16.72
CA LEU A 159 14.97 -14.29 -15.73
C LEU A 159 15.34 -15.64 -15.10
N GLN A 160 14.38 -16.58 -15.05
CA GLN A 160 14.64 -17.96 -14.62
C GLN A 160 15.63 -18.64 -15.56
N ASP A 161 15.47 -18.43 -16.87
CA ASP A 161 16.26 -19.08 -17.92
C ASP A 161 17.59 -18.36 -18.23
N ASP A 162 17.77 -17.12 -17.78
CA ASP A 162 19.02 -16.37 -17.96
C ASP A 162 20.09 -16.76 -16.92
N ASN A 163 21.15 -17.43 -17.35
CA ASN A 163 22.29 -17.85 -16.51
C ASN A 163 23.15 -16.70 -15.93
N LEU A 164 23.05 -15.50 -16.52
CA LEU A 164 23.73 -14.31 -16.03
C LEU A 164 22.94 -13.60 -14.93
N ASN A 165 21.64 -13.83 -14.83
CA ASN A 165 20.88 -13.37 -13.69
C ASN A 165 21.30 -14.14 -12.43
N LYS A 166 21.58 -13.44 -11.33
CA LYS A 166 22.01 -14.04 -10.05
C LYS A 166 21.03 -13.85 -8.91
N GLY A 167 19.87 -13.26 -9.19
CA GLY A 167 18.83 -12.99 -8.19
C GLY A 167 17.88 -11.89 -8.62
N LEU A 168 16.84 -11.70 -7.81
CA LEU A 168 15.83 -10.66 -7.99
C LEU A 168 15.83 -9.69 -6.81
N MET A 169 15.57 -8.43 -7.12
CA MET A 169 15.21 -7.39 -6.17
C MET A 169 13.82 -6.88 -6.53
N LEU A 170 12.85 -7.10 -5.67
CA LEU A 170 11.49 -6.58 -5.79
C LEU A 170 11.45 -5.19 -5.18
N PHE A 171 11.05 -4.19 -5.96
CA PHE A 171 10.66 -2.89 -5.44
C PHE A 171 9.14 -2.84 -5.37
N ILE A 172 8.57 -2.86 -4.17
CA ILE A 172 7.12 -2.92 -3.97
C ILE A 172 6.61 -1.58 -3.46
N ASN A 173 5.79 -0.91 -4.27
CA ASN A 173 5.10 0.32 -3.91
C ASN A 173 3.61 0.21 -4.26
N SER A 174 2.87 -0.56 -3.47
CA SER A 174 1.49 -0.97 -3.76
C SER A 174 0.58 -0.92 -2.52
N PRO A 175 -0.67 -0.44 -2.67
CA PRO A 175 -1.70 -0.58 -1.63
C PRO A 175 -2.27 -2.00 -1.49
N GLY A 176 -1.89 -2.92 -2.39
CA GLY A 176 -2.52 -4.23 -2.55
C GLY A 176 -3.37 -4.28 -3.81
N GLY A 177 -4.37 -5.14 -3.81
CA GLY A 177 -5.26 -5.31 -4.96
C GLY A 177 -5.99 -6.64 -4.93
N THR A 178 -6.21 -7.22 -6.10
CA THR A 178 -6.91 -8.48 -6.27
C THR A 178 -6.09 -9.65 -5.73
N VAL A 179 -6.79 -10.58 -5.07
CA VAL A 179 -6.16 -11.77 -4.44
C VAL A 179 -5.54 -12.68 -5.50
N TYR A 180 -6.21 -12.84 -6.64
CA TYR A 180 -5.79 -13.76 -7.69
C TYR A 180 -4.42 -13.35 -8.28
N GLU A 181 -4.26 -12.10 -8.72
CA GLU A 181 -3.03 -11.60 -9.32
C GLU A 181 -1.87 -11.53 -8.32
N ALA A 182 -2.16 -11.19 -7.06
CA ALA A 182 -1.18 -11.23 -5.98
C ALA A 182 -0.67 -12.67 -5.73
N ASP A 183 -1.56 -13.66 -5.80
CA ASP A 183 -1.20 -15.07 -5.63
C ASP A 183 -0.39 -15.63 -6.80
N GLU A 184 -0.76 -15.30 -8.03
CA GLU A 184 0.05 -15.66 -9.20
C GLU A 184 1.49 -15.12 -9.10
N MET A 185 1.65 -13.86 -8.68
CA MET A 185 2.98 -13.27 -8.49
C MET A 185 3.76 -13.95 -7.38
N TYR A 186 3.12 -14.21 -6.23
CA TYR A 186 3.73 -14.92 -5.11
C TYR A 186 4.24 -16.30 -5.54
N LEU A 187 3.40 -17.09 -6.23
CA LEU A 187 3.75 -18.42 -6.71
C LEU A 187 4.88 -18.38 -7.75
N ALA A 188 4.83 -17.45 -8.71
CA ALA A 188 5.88 -17.30 -9.71
C ALA A 188 7.26 -17.00 -9.09
N LEU A 189 7.30 -16.20 -8.01
CA LEU A 189 8.53 -15.91 -7.29
C LEU A 189 9.05 -17.12 -6.51
N LEU A 190 8.16 -17.92 -5.91
CA LEU A 190 8.54 -19.18 -5.27
C LEU A 190 9.10 -20.19 -6.29
N ASP A 191 8.48 -20.30 -7.45
CA ASP A 191 8.95 -21.16 -8.53
C ASP A 191 10.32 -20.70 -9.06
N TYR A 192 10.52 -19.39 -9.26
CA TYR A 192 11.84 -18.85 -9.61
C TYR A 192 12.91 -19.26 -8.59
N LYS A 193 12.63 -19.11 -7.29
CA LYS A 193 13.59 -19.52 -6.23
C LYS A 193 13.87 -21.01 -6.26
N LYS A 194 12.82 -21.82 -6.39
CA LYS A 194 12.93 -23.28 -6.41
C LYS A 194 13.73 -23.77 -7.62
N ASN A 195 13.48 -23.20 -8.80
CA ASN A 195 14.06 -23.65 -10.06
C ASN A 195 15.49 -23.15 -10.25
N THR A 196 15.82 -21.97 -9.73
CA THR A 196 17.16 -21.36 -9.92
C THR A 196 18.08 -21.48 -8.72
N GLY A 197 17.53 -21.64 -7.50
CA GLY A 197 18.28 -21.52 -6.25
C GLY A 197 18.82 -20.10 -5.96
N ARG A 198 18.40 -19.09 -6.73
CA ARG A 198 18.88 -17.70 -6.62
C ARG A 198 18.03 -16.91 -5.61
N PRO A 199 18.63 -15.96 -4.87
CA PRO A 199 17.92 -15.20 -3.86
C PRO A 199 16.93 -14.20 -4.47
N VAL A 200 15.83 -13.96 -3.74
CA VAL A 200 14.87 -12.89 -4.00
C VAL A 200 14.82 -11.97 -2.80
N TRP A 201 15.10 -10.69 -3.01
CA TRP A 201 15.04 -9.66 -1.98
C TRP A 201 13.88 -8.72 -2.28
N ALA A 202 13.20 -8.22 -1.26
CA ALA A 202 12.18 -7.19 -1.41
C ALA A 202 12.57 -5.93 -0.66
N TYR A 203 12.33 -4.79 -1.30
CA TYR A 203 12.34 -3.48 -0.67
C TYR A 203 10.95 -2.87 -0.80
N PHE A 204 10.34 -2.61 0.35
CA PHE A 204 9.07 -1.90 0.42
C PHE A 204 9.33 -0.40 0.28
N GLY A 205 8.72 0.20 -0.73
CA GLY A 205 8.76 1.62 -1.03
C GLY A 205 7.94 2.45 -0.03
N SER A 206 7.20 3.45 -0.52
CA SER A 206 6.36 4.26 0.38
C SER A 206 5.19 3.48 0.98
N MET A 207 4.69 2.48 0.24
CA MET A 207 3.58 1.63 0.66
C MET A 207 3.76 0.19 0.16
N ALA A 208 3.55 -0.80 1.02
CA ALA A 208 3.50 -2.21 0.63
C ALA A 208 2.49 -2.92 1.54
N ALA A 209 1.21 -2.81 1.22
CA ALA A 209 0.10 -3.27 2.05
C ALA A 209 -0.70 -4.37 1.36
N SER A 210 -1.43 -5.18 2.12
CA SER A 210 -2.35 -6.23 1.62
C SER A 210 -1.67 -7.12 0.57
N GLY A 211 -2.18 -7.18 -0.66
CA GLY A 211 -1.55 -7.94 -1.77
C GLY A 211 -0.06 -7.62 -2.01
N GLY A 212 0.37 -6.38 -1.79
CA GLY A 212 1.79 -6.00 -1.90
C GLY A 212 2.65 -6.62 -0.80
N TYR A 213 2.13 -6.70 0.43
CA TYR A 213 2.76 -7.43 1.52
C TYR A 213 2.79 -8.93 1.23
N TYR A 214 1.69 -9.48 0.68
CA TYR A 214 1.57 -10.88 0.29
C TYR A 214 2.64 -11.29 -0.72
N ILE A 215 2.82 -10.53 -1.81
CA ILE A 215 3.89 -10.77 -2.79
C ILE A 215 5.27 -10.66 -2.11
N GLY A 216 5.46 -9.66 -1.25
CA GLY A 216 6.68 -9.48 -0.47
C GLY A 216 7.08 -10.70 0.36
N CYS A 217 6.12 -11.49 0.85
CA CYS A 217 6.37 -12.70 1.61
C CYS A 217 7.05 -13.82 0.79
N ALA A 218 7.07 -13.73 -0.54
CA ALA A 218 7.85 -14.64 -1.37
C ALA A 218 9.36 -14.35 -1.31
N ALA A 219 9.80 -13.18 -0.83
CA ALA A 219 11.21 -12.83 -0.73
C ALA A 219 11.90 -13.53 0.46
N ASP A 220 13.21 -13.77 0.33
CA ASP A 220 14.05 -14.31 1.40
C ASP A 220 14.38 -13.24 2.45
N HIS A 221 14.46 -11.98 2.02
CA HIS A 221 14.67 -10.82 2.88
C HIS A 221 13.75 -9.67 2.47
N ILE A 222 13.15 -9.02 3.46
CA ILE A 222 12.33 -7.82 3.28
C ILE A 222 12.99 -6.67 4.02
N SER A 223 13.24 -5.56 3.31
CA SER A 223 13.68 -4.30 3.88
C SER A 223 12.62 -3.23 3.62
N ALA A 224 12.47 -2.29 4.55
CA ALA A 224 11.51 -1.21 4.46
C ALA A 224 12.08 0.05 5.09
N ASN A 225 11.64 1.21 4.62
CA ASN A 225 11.87 2.44 5.36
C ASN A 225 11.04 2.41 6.65
N ARG A 226 11.54 3.02 7.74
CA ARG A 226 10.77 3.13 9.00
C ARG A 226 9.39 3.80 8.84
N ASN A 227 9.21 4.59 7.78
CA ASN A 227 7.98 5.30 7.44
C ASN A 227 7.15 4.59 6.35
N THR A 228 7.56 3.42 5.87
CA THR A 228 6.80 2.65 4.89
C THR A 228 5.45 2.25 5.49
N LEU A 229 4.36 2.54 4.77
CA LEU A 229 3.04 2.03 5.15
C LEU A 229 2.91 0.58 4.70
N THR A 230 2.86 -0.36 5.64
CA THR A 230 2.79 -1.80 5.34
C THR A 230 1.78 -2.51 6.25
N GLY A 231 1.68 -3.84 6.13
CA GLY A 231 0.65 -4.62 6.81
C GLY A 231 -0.64 -4.65 5.99
N SER A 232 -1.77 -4.29 6.62
CA SER A 232 -3.11 -4.51 6.03
C SER A 232 -3.35 -5.98 5.66
N ILE A 233 -2.96 -6.88 6.57
CA ILE A 233 -3.11 -8.33 6.41
C ILE A 233 -4.55 -8.69 6.68
N GLY A 234 -5.30 -8.92 5.60
CA GLY A 234 -6.71 -9.25 5.64
C GLY A 234 -7.28 -9.28 4.24
N VAL A 235 -8.47 -9.87 4.12
CA VAL A 235 -9.21 -9.94 2.86
C VAL A 235 -10.55 -9.27 3.07
N LEU A 236 -10.91 -8.38 2.16
CA LEU A 236 -12.22 -7.78 2.09
C LEU A 236 -12.95 -8.34 0.87
N TYR A 237 -14.20 -8.72 1.07
CA TYR A 237 -15.13 -9.05 0.01
C TYR A 237 -16.35 -8.15 0.15
N GLY A 238 -16.51 -7.17 -0.74
CA GLY A 238 -17.60 -6.21 -0.67
C GLY A 238 -17.20 -4.76 -0.97
N PRO A 239 -18.12 -3.81 -0.82
CA PRO A 239 -19.40 -3.94 -0.10
C PRO A 239 -20.53 -4.57 -0.94
N ALA A 240 -21.33 -5.44 -0.30
CA ALA A 240 -22.65 -5.80 -0.82
C ALA A 240 -23.64 -4.69 -0.43
N VAL A 241 -24.35 -4.14 -1.41
CA VAL A 241 -25.32 -3.06 -1.20
C VAL A 241 -26.72 -3.63 -1.34
N ASP A 242 -27.58 -3.45 -0.34
CA ASP A 242 -29.00 -3.80 -0.42
C ASP A 242 -29.84 -2.54 -0.72
N LEU A 243 -30.58 -2.55 -1.82
CA LEU A 243 -31.44 -1.45 -2.27
C LEU A 243 -32.94 -1.80 -2.22
N THR A 244 -33.32 -2.94 -1.62
CA THR A 244 -34.71 -3.41 -1.61
C THR A 244 -35.69 -2.38 -1.03
N GLU A 245 -35.39 -1.82 0.15
CA GLU A 245 -36.23 -0.79 0.77
C GLU A 245 -36.37 0.48 -0.10
N LEU A 246 -35.30 0.85 -0.82
CA LEU A 246 -35.32 2.00 -1.71
C LEU A 246 -36.27 1.78 -2.89
N PHE A 247 -36.23 0.58 -3.48
CA PHE A 247 -37.10 0.21 -4.59
C PHE A 247 -38.56 0.12 -4.15
N ASP A 248 -38.83 -0.51 -3.00
CA ASP A 248 -40.17 -0.63 -2.45
C ASP A 248 -40.80 0.75 -2.21
N LYS A 249 -40.03 1.70 -1.66
CA LYS A 249 -40.47 3.07 -1.43
C LYS A 249 -40.89 3.81 -2.71
N HIS A 250 -40.29 3.45 -3.85
CA HIS A 250 -40.58 4.07 -5.15
C HIS A 250 -41.47 3.19 -6.04
N GLY A 251 -41.99 2.09 -5.52
CA GLY A 251 -42.83 1.16 -6.27
C GLY A 251 -42.11 0.42 -7.40
N ILE A 252 -40.77 0.33 -7.35
CA ILE A 252 -39.97 -0.41 -8.33
C ILE A 252 -39.94 -1.87 -7.90
N LYS A 253 -40.43 -2.77 -8.75
CA LYS A 253 -40.39 -4.22 -8.51
C LYS A 253 -39.37 -4.89 -9.40
N MET A 254 -38.39 -5.57 -8.78
CA MET A 254 -37.40 -6.37 -9.50
C MET A 254 -37.62 -7.85 -9.18
N THR A 255 -37.95 -8.64 -10.21
CA THR A 255 -38.14 -10.10 -10.07
C THR A 255 -37.00 -10.83 -10.76
N THR A 256 -36.17 -11.55 -10.02
CA THR A 256 -35.12 -12.42 -10.58
C THR A 256 -35.61 -13.87 -10.67
N PHE A 257 -35.73 -14.41 -11.88
CA PHE A 257 -35.91 -15.85 -12.08
C PHE A 257 -34.56 -16.56 -11.99
N LYS A 258 -34.41 -17.47 -11.03
CA LYS A 258 -33.16 -18.20 -10.81
C LYS A 258 -33.43 -19.68 -10.57
N ALA A 259 -32.57 -20.52 -11.15
CA ALA A 259 -32.65 -21.97 -10.99
C ALA A 259 -32.09 -22.48 -9.65
N GLY A 260 -31.34 -21.66 -8.91
CA GLY A 260 -30.70 -22.05 -7.65
C GLY A 260 -30.65 -20.92 -6.64
N LYS A 261 -30.61 -21.29 -5.35
CA LYS A 261 -30.71 -20.35 -4.21
C LYS A 261 -29.67 -19.22 -4.29
N ASN A 262 -28.42 -19.59 -4.56
CA ASN A 262 -27.26 -18.69 -4.51
C ASN A 262 -26.96 -17.96 -5.83
N LYS A 263 -27.75 -18.19 -6.89
CA LYS A 263 -27.52 -17.55 -8.21
C LYS A 263 -27.89 -16.06 -8.25
N ASN A 264 -28.35 -15.48 -7.14
CA ASN A 264 -28.60 -14.04 -6.97
C ASN A 264 -27.89 -13.49 -5.73
N MET A 265 -26.85 -14.17 -5.23
CA MET A 265 -26.03 -13.63 -4.15
C MET A 265 -25.46 -12.28 -4.56
N LEU A 266 -25.30 -11.36 -3.60
CA LEU A 266 -24.68 -10.03 -3.79
C LEU A 266 -25.40 -9.11 -4.78
N ASN A 267 -26.58 -9.49 -5.26
CA ASN A 267 -27.40 -8.61 -6.07
C ASN A 267 -28.04 -7.56 -5.18
N TYR A 268 -28.04 -6.31 -5.64
CA TYR A 268 -28.62 -5.19 -4.91
C TYR A 268 -30.14 -5.24 -4.76
N ASN A 269 -30.80 -6.11 -5.51
CA ASN A 269 -32.25 -6.26 -5.52
C ASN A 269 -32.79 -7.31 -4.53
N SER A 270 -31.92 -7.88 -3.68
CA SER A 270 -32.32 -8.82 -2.62
C SER A 270 -31.36 -8.73 -1.44
N PRO A 271 -31.83 -8.93 -0.20
CA PRO A 271 -30.95 -8.97 0.96
C PRO A 271 -29.93 -10.11 0.84
N VAL A 272 -28.75 -9.92 1.43
CA VAL A 272 -27.76 -10.99 1.55
C VAL A 272 -28.34 -12.06 2.49
N THR A 273 -28.34 -13.30 2.03
CA THR A 273 -28.78 -14.46 2.82
C THR A 273 -27.61 -15.04 3.59
N GLU A 274 -27.89 -15.58 4.78
CA GLU A 274 -26.95 -16.40 5.58
C GLU A 274 -26.46 -17.65 4.82
#